data_AF-A0A6V7U450-F1
#
_entry.id   AF-A0A6V7U450-F1
#
_cell.length_a   1.000
_cell.length_b   1.000
_cell.length_c   1.000
_cell.angle_alpha   90.00
_cell.angle_beta   90.00
_cell.angle_gamma   90.00
#
_symmetry.space_group_name_H-M   'P 1'
#
loop_
_entity.id
_entity.type
_entity.pdbx_description
1 polymer ?
#
loop_
_entity_poly.entity_id
_entity_poly.type
_entity_poly.pdbx_seq_one_letter_code
_entity_poly.pdbx_strand_id
1 'polypeptide(L)' 'MKILQNRHGDLAGARRFTECVQLIQACFFSGHQHSLFFNYLANVYHRDTFRNVMPEAFVNLCHRNKINS' A
#
# COMPACT_ATOMS: atom_id res chain seq x y z
N MET A 1 13.97 -0.62 1.48
CA MET A 1 13.53 -1.92 2.05
C MET A 1 14.01 -3.02 1.10
N LYS A 2 15.02 -3.80 1.48
CA LYS A 2 15.53 -4.90 0.63
C LYS A 2 14.63 -6.11 0.84
N ILE A 3 13.69 -6.32 -0.08
CA ILE A 3 12.81 -7.50 -0.06
C ILE A 3 13.69 -8.71 -0.39
N LEU A 4 13.93 -9.52 0.64
CA LEU A 4 14.67 -10.78 0.73
C LEU A 4 14.97 -11.47 -0.63
N GLN A 5 16.07 -11.04 -1.27
CA GLN A 5 16.77 -11.84 -2.28
C GLN A 5 17.71 -12.83 -1.56
N ASN A 6 17.15 -13.82 -0.85
CA ASN A 6 17.96 -14.90 -0.30
C ASN A 6 17.75 -16.18 -1.10
N ARG A 7 18.89 -16.69 -1.58
CA ARG A 7 19.09 -17.88 -2.41
C ARG A 7 18.20 -19.04 -1.94
N HIS A 8 17.49 -19.64 -2.89
CA HIS A 8 16.65 -20.81 -2.68
C HIS A 8 17.50 -22.04 -2.35
N GLY A 9 17.89 -22.17 -1.08
CA GLY A 9 18.59 -23.33 -0.53
C GLY A 9 17.99 -23.75 0.81
N ASP A 10 17.39 -24.94 0.82
CA ASP A 10 17.26 -25.89 1.95
C ASP A 10 16.76 -25.42 3.33
N LEU A 11 15.84 -24.45 3.39
CA LEU A 11 15.14 -24.13 4.63
C LEU A 11 13.77 -24.81 4.69
N ALA A 12 13.61 -25.67 5.70
CA ALA A 12 12.43 -26.51 5.99
C ALA A 12 11.11 -25.74 5.82
N GLY A 13 10.14 -26.36 5.14
CA GLY A 13 8.94 -25.71 4.58
C GLY A 13 8.17 -24.75 5.51
N ALA A 14 8.21 -24.93 6.83
CA ALA A 14 7.61 -24.03 7.81
C ALA A 14 8.13 -22.58 7.71
N ARG A 15 9.43 -22.37 7.45
CA ARG A 15 10.00 -21.02 7.33
C ARG A 15 9.48 -20.26 6.10
N ARG A 16 9.20 -20.99 5.02
CA ARG A 16 8.66 -20.41 3.77
C ARG A 16 7.26 -19.85 4.01
N PHE A 17 6.42 -20.57 4.77
CA PHE A 17 5.10 -20.06 5.14
C PHE A 17 5.18 -18.83 6.03
N THR A 18 6.12 -18.77 6.98
CA THR A 18 6.31 -17.57 7.81
C THR A 18 6.78 -16.36 7.00
N GLU A 19 7.68 -16.56 6.03
CA GLU A 19 8.15 -15.50 5.13
C GLU A 19 7.03 -14.98 4.21
N CYS A 20 6.18 -15.88 3.68
CA CYS A 20 4.99 -15.49 2.93
C CYS A 20 4.03 -14.65 3.77
N VAL A 21 3.75 -15.05 5.02
CA VAL A 21 2.87 -14.28 5.93
C VAL A 21 3.45 -12.89 6.22
N GLN A 22 4.77 -12.79 6.46
CA GLN A 22 5.45 -11.52 6.66
C GLN A 22 5.36 -10.61 5.43
N LEU A 23 5.49 -11.18 4.22
CA LEU A 23 5.40 -10.43 2.98
C LEU A 23 3.97 -9.91 2.76
N ILE A 24 2.96 -10.74 3.03
CA ILE A 24 1.55 -10.33 3.00
C ILE A 24 1.30 -9.17 3.97
N GLN A 25 1.76 -9.30 5.23
CA GLN A 25 1.62 -8.24 6.24
C GLN A 25 2.31 -6.94 5.80
N ALA A 26 3.53 -7.03 5.24
CA ALA A 26 4.25 -5.86 4.73
C ALA A 26 3.51 -5.19 3.57
N CYS A 27 2.90 -5.97 2.67
CA CYS A 27 2.07 -5.43 1.58
C CYS A 27 0.84 -4.68 2.12
N PHE A 28 0.13 -5.25 3.09
CA PHE A 28 -1.04 -4.58 3.69
C PHE A 28 -0.65 -3.31 4.46
N PHE A 29 0.43 -3.35 5.24
CA PHE A 29 0.92 -2.17 5.95
C PHE A 29 1.34 -1.06 5.00
N SER A 30 2.09 -1.40 3.95
CA SER A 30 2.50 -0.44 2.91
C SER A 30 1.29 0.13 2.17
N GLY A 31 0.30 -0.71 1.88
CA GLY A 31 -0.97 -0.29 1.27
C GLY A 31 -1.72 0.72 2.14
N HIS A 32 -1.77 0.49 3.47
CA HIS A 32 -2.38 1.43 4.41
C HIS A 32 -1.66 2.79 4.43
N GLN A 33 -0.33 2.79 4.52
CA GLN A 33 0.47 4.01 4.51
C GLN A 33 0.30 4.80 3.20
N HIS A 34 0.28 4.11 2.05
CA HIS A 34 0.02 4.75 0.76
C HIS A 34 -1.41 5.31 0.67
N SER A 35 -2.41 4.63 1.23
CA SER A 35 -3.79 5.14 1.26
C SER A 35 -3.88 6.45 2.04
N LEU A 36 -3.23 6.54 3.21
CA LEU A 36 -3.16 7.78 4.00
C LEU A 36 -2.46 8.91 3.23
N PHE A 37 -1.32 8.60 2.59
CA PHE A 37 -0.59 9.58 1.79
C PHE A 37 -1.41 10.10 0.60
N PHE A 38 -2.08 9.21 -0.14
CA PHE A 38 -2.94 9.61 -1.25
C PHE A 38 -4.15 10.41 -0.78
N ASN A 39 -4.75 10.07 0.36
CA ASN A 39 -5.80 10.88 0.98
C ASN A 39 -5.33 12.30 1.30
N TYR A 40 -4.11 12.45 1.84
CA TYR A 40 -3.52 13.76 2.12
C TYR A 40 -3.30 14.57 0.83
N LEU A 41 -2.74 13.95 -0.21
CA LEU A 41 -2.53 14.60 -1.50
C LEU A 41 -3.86 15.04 -2.14
N ALA A 42 -4.86 14.16 -2.11
CA ALA A 42 -6.17 14.39 -2.71
C ALA A 42 -6.98 15.48 -2.00
N ASN A 43 -6.81 15.67 -0.69
CA ASN A 43 -7.69 16.53 0.10
C ASN A 43 -6.99 17.78 0.69
N VAL A 44 -5.66 17.78 0.85
CA VAL A 44 -4.94 18.86 1.56
C VAL A 44 -3.93 19.58 0.66
N TYR A 45 -3.01 18.84 0.01
CA TYR A 45 -1.84 19.47 -0.61
C TYR A 45 -2.07 19.91 -2.06
N HIS A 46 -2.50 19.01 -2.94
CA HIS A 46 -2.61 19.27 -4.38
C HIS A 46 -3.85 18.63 -5.01
N ARG A 47 -5.03 19.06 -4.54
CA ARG A 47 -6.32 18.47 -4.91
C ARG A 47 -6.56 18.43 -6.43
N ASP A 48 -6.34 19.53 -7.13
CA ASP A 48 -6.61 19.61 -8.57
C ASP A 48 -5.60 18.80 -9.39
N THR A 49 -4.31 18.88 -9.04
CA THR A 49 -3.26 18.10 -9.69
C THR A 49 -3.43 16.61 -9.47
N PHE A 50 -3.79 16.19 -8.25
CA PHE A 50 -4.02 14.79 -7.91
C PHE A 50 -5.14 14.19 -8.78
N ARG A 51 -6.25 14.92 -8.93
CA ARG A 51 -7.38 14.48 -9.77
C ARG A 51 -7.02 14.34 -11.25
N ASN A 52 -6.12 15.18 -11.75
CA ASN A 52 -5.73 15.19 -13.16
C ASN A 52 -4.69 14.11 -13.52
N VAL A 53 -3.87 13.70 -12.56
CA VAL A 53 -2.73 12.78 -12.81
C VAL A 53 -3.02 11.36 -12.32
N MET A 54 -3.87 11.20 -11.29
CA MET A 54 -4.13 9.88 -10.72
C MET A 54 -5.22 9.11 -11.49
N PRO A 55 -5.12 7.77 -11.57
CA PRO A 55 -6.20 6.95 -12.10
C PRO A 55 -7.50 7.17 -11.33
N GLU A 56 -8.62 7.16 -12.07
CA GLU A 56 -9.94 7.46 -11.54
C GLU A 56 -10.33 6.60 -10.33
N ALA A 57 -9.90 5.32 -10.31
CA ALA A 57 -10.13 4.42 -9.19
C ALA A 57 -9.50 4.94 -7.87
N PHE A 58 -8.30 5.51 -7.92
CA PHE A 58 -7.63 6.07 -6.74
C PHE A 58 -8.25 7.39 -6.30
N VAL A 59 -8.63 8.24 -7.27
CA VAL A 59 -9.37 9.47 -7.00
C VAL A 59 -10.69 9.15 -6.27
N ASN A 60 -11.43 8.16 -6.77
CA ASN A 60 -12.68 7.71 -6.16
C ASN A 60 -12.46 7.11 -4.76
N LEU A 61 -11.40 6.30 -4.56
CA LEU A 61 -11.06 5.76 -3.26
C LEU A 61 -10.77 6.86 -2.22
N CYS A 62 -9.99 7.87 -2.61
CA CYS A 62 -9.59 8.94 -1.70
C CYS A 62 -10.70 9.95 -1.40
N HIS A 63 -11.65 10.15 -2.31
CA HIS A 63 -12.80 11.02 -2.08
C HIS A 63 -14.00 10.33 -1.43
N ARG A 64 -14.16 9.00 -1.60
CA ARG A 64 -15.19 8.21 -0.89
C ARG A 64 -14.87 7.99 0.59
N ASN A 65 -13.61 8.14 0.99
CA ASN A 65 -13.17 8.12 2.39
C ASN A 65 -13.48 9.41 3.16
N LYS A 66 -14.34 10.31 2.64
CA LYS A 66 -14.94 11.34 3.50
C LYS A 66 -15.76 10.61 4.57
N ILE A 67 -15.15 10.45 5.75
CA ILE A 67 -15.81 10.03 6.97
C ILE A 67 -17.03 10.94 7.09
N ASN A 68 -18.23 10.36 6.99
CA ASN A 68 -19.47 11.08 7.23
C ASN A 68 -19.38 11.66 8.65
N SER A 69 -19.08 12.95 8.73
CA SER A 69 -19.18 13.78 9.93
C SER A 69 -20.64 14.14 10.18
#